data_AF-A0A1W1BUG1-F1
#
_entry.id   AF-A0A1W1BUG1-F1
#
_cell.length_a   1.000
_cell.length_b   1.000
_cell.length_c   1.000
_cell.angle_alpha   90.00
_cell.angle_beta   90.00
_cell.angle_gamma   90.00
#
_symmetry.space_group_name_H-M   'P 1'
#
loop_
_entity.id
_entity.type
_entity.pdbx_description
1 polymer ?
#
loop_
_entity_poly.entity_id
_entity_poly.type
_entity_poly.pdbx_seq_one_letter_code
_entity_poly.pdbx_strand_id
1 'polypeptide(L)'
;MDAKTVYVGIMSKEAYKERTMAIARGEYVPKKDDPKIWFESLKSMAQILSNENRVLLKTILNKKPTSLAELEAMTGRKKSNLSRTLKTLERYGIVKLHKEKNRTVPEVLATEFRVEFGLDGLAA
;
A
#
# COMPACT_ATOMS: atom_id res chain seq x y z
N MET A 1 -14.75 13.29 0.67
CA MET A 1 -13.73 12.36 1.20
C MET A 1 -12.45 12.71 0.47
N ASP A 2 -11.45 13.24 1.17
CA ASP A 2 -10.20 13.66 0.57
C ASP A 2 -9.37 12.43 0.21
N ALA A 3 -9.47 12.03 -1.06
CA ALA A 3 -8.66 10.99 -1.66
C ALA A 3 -7.18 11.33 -1.50
N LYS A 4 -6.45 10.54 -0.70
CA LYS A 4 -5.01 10.73 -0.54
C LYS A 4 -4.28 10.10 -1.71
N THR A 5 -3.54 10.91 -2.46
CA THR A 5 -2.57 10.40 -3.44
C THR A 5 -1.35 9.85 -2.72
N VAL A 6 -0.96 8.64 -3.09
CA VAL A 6 0.22 7.96 -2.54
C VAL A 6 1.32 7.92 -3.59
N TYR A 7 2.53 8.34 -3.18
CA TYR A 7 3.68 8.44 -4.06
C TYR A 7 4.57 7.23 -3.82
N VAL A 8 4.83 6.50 -4.89
CA VAL A 8 5.43 5.17 -4.88
C VAL A 8 6.68 5.17 -5.75
N GLY A 9 7.78 4.71 -5.17
CA GLY A 9 9.05 4.50 -5.84
C GLY A 9 9.44 3.02 -5.82
N ILE A 10 10.35 2.65 -6.72
CA ILE A 10 10.91 1.31 -6.79
C ILE A 10 12.42 1.40 -6.58
N MET A 11 12.94 0.65 -5.61
CA MET A 11 14.38 0.51 -5.39
C MET A 11 14.69 -0.82 -4.71
N SER A 12 15.89 -1.36 -4.89
CA SER A 12 16.30 -2.58 -4.22
C SER A 12 16.35 -2.39 -2.70
N LYS A 13 16.36 -3.50 -1.97
CA LYS A 13 16.47 -3.48 -0.50
C LYS A 13 17.77 -2.85 -0.04
N GLU A 14 18.85 -3.09 -0.78
CA GLU A 14 20.18 -2.56 -0.52
C GLU A 14 20.19 -1.03 -0.70
N ALA A 15 19.64 -0.55 -1.83
CA ALA A 15 19.51 0.89 -2.10
C ALA A 15 18.61 1.59 -1.06
N TYR A 16 17.52 0.93 -0.63
CA TYR A 16 16.66 1.48 0.43
C TYR A 16 17.37 1.58 1.77
N LYS A 17 18.21 0.59 2.11
CA LYS A 17 19.03 0.62 3.32
C LYS A 17 20.05 1.75 3.25
N GLU A 18 20.73 1.92 2.12
CA GLU A 18 21.70 3.00 1.91
C GLU A 18 21.03 4.37 2.01
N ARG A 19 19.90 4.58 1.32
CA ARG A 19 19.10 5.80 1.42
C ARG A 19 18.70 6.10 2.86
N THR A 20 18.23 5.10 3.60
CA THR A 20 17.83 5.26 5.01
C THR A 20 19.01 5.69 5.88
N MET A 21 20.19 5.12 5.65
CA MET A 21 21.41 5.50 6.37
C MET A 21 21.88 6.91 5.99
N ALA A 22 21.81 7.31 4.72
CA ALA A 22 22.14 8.66 4.28
C ALA A 22 21.21 9.72 4.89
N ILE A 23 19.92 9.41 5.04
CA ILE A 23 18.95 10.25 5.76
C ILE A 23 19.36 10.41 7.22
N ALA A 24 19.66 9.30 7.90
CA ALA A 24 20.06 9.32 9.29
C ALA A 24 21.37 10.10 9.53
N ARG A 25 22.29 10.10 8.55
CA ARG A 25 23.53 10.90 8.58
C ARG A 25 23.36 12.36 8.17
N GLY A 26 22.20 12.76 7.65
CA GLY A 26 21.95 14.11 7.14
C GLY A 26 22.56 14.38 5.76
N GLU A 27 23.08 13.35 5.08
CA GLU A 27 23.65 13.44 3.72
C GLU A 27 22.56 13.55 2.65
N TYR A 28 21.36 13.08 2.95
CA TYR A 28 20.19 13.15 2.08
C TYR A 28 18.96 13.63 2.85
N VAL A 29 18.31 14.68 2.36
CA VAL A 29 17.04 15.17 2.90
C VAL A 29 15.92 14.85 1.90
N PRO A 30 14.98 13.96 2.26
CA PRO A 30 13.85 13.63 1.41
C PRO A 30 13.04 14.88 1.03
N LYS A 31 12.76 15.05 -0.25
CA LYS A 31 11.93 16.15 -0.74
C LYS A 31 10.45 15.91 -0.38
N LYS A 32 9.63 16.95 -0.47
CA LYS A 32 8.19 16.87 -0.16
C LYS A 32 7.44 15.89 -1.08
N ASP A 33 7.91 15.77 -2.32
CA ASP A 33 7.40 14.96 -3.41
C ASP A 33 8.15 13.63 -3.59
N ASP A 34 9.10 13.33 -2.70
CA ASP A 34 9.82 12.06 -2.65
C ASP A 34 8.84 10.91 -2.29
N PRO A 35 8.93 9.73 -2.96
CA PRO A 35 8.11 8.60 -2.60
C PRO A 35 8.15 8.26 -1.12
N LYS A 36 6.94 8.12 -0.55
CA LYS A 36 6.75 7.72 0.86
C LYS A 36 6.69 6.21 1.01
N ILE A 37 6.50 5.50 -0.10
CA ILE A 37 6.45 4.05 -0.17
C ILE A 37 7.46 3.59 -1.19
N TRP A 38 8.26 2.60 -0.80
CA TRP A 38 9.26 1.98 -1.65
C TRP A 38 8.95 0.50 -1.82
N PHE A 39 8.84 0.06 -3.08
CA PHE A 39 8.74 -1.36 -3.43
C PHE A 39 10.12 -1.87 -3.86
N GLU A 40 10.41 -3.12 -3.49
CA GLU A 40 11.65 -3.80 -3.88
C GLU A 40 11.76 -4.01 -5.40
N SER A 41 10.61 -4.06 -6.10
CA SER A 41 10.58 -4.26 -7.56
C SER A 41 9.26 -3.80 -8.18
N LEU A 42 9.27 -3.62 -9.50
CA LEU A 42 8.06 -3.41 -10.29
C LEU A 42 7.06 -4.57 -10.12
N LYS A 43 7.57 -5.80 -10.01
CA LYS A 43 6.74 -7.00 -9.82
C LYS A 43 5.96 -6.95 -8.51
N SER A 44 6.63 -6.62 -7.40
CA SER A 44 5.95 -6.54 -6.09
C SER A 44 4.93 -5.40 -6.07
N MET A 45 5.25 -4.25 -6.68
CA MET A 45 4.29 -3.16 -6.86
C MET A 45 3.06 -3.60 -7.68
N ALA A 46 3.27 -4.23 -8.84
CA ALA A 46 2.19 -4.67 -9.72
C ALA A 46 1.27 -5.69 -9.06
N GLN A 47 1.80 -6.56 -8.19
CA GLN A 47 0.99 -7.48 -7.39
C GLN A 47 0.07 -6.74 -6.42
N ILE A 48 0.58 -5.70 -5.74
CA ILE A 48 -0.18 -4.93 -4.77
C ILE A 48 -1.23 -4.05 -5.45
N LEU A 49 -0.89 -3.39 -6.56
CA LEU A 49 -1.80 -2.54 -7.35
C LEU A 49 -2.53 -3.31 -8.47
N SER A 50 -2.58 -4.63 -8.37
CA SER A 50 -3.24 -5.50 -9.35
C SER A 50 -4.72 -5.18 -9.52
N ASN A 51 -5.31 -5.59 -10.65
CA ASN A 51 -6.74 -5.39 -10.91
C ASN A 51 -7.63 -5.99 -9.81
N GLU A 52 -7.28 -7.17 -9.32
CA GLU A 52 -8.00 -7.84 -8.22
C GLU A 52 -7.99 -6.99 -6.94
N ASN A 53 -6.84 -6.43 -6.58
CA ASN A 53 -6.73 -5.58 -5.40
C ASN A 53 -7.42 -4.23 -5.60
N ARG A 54 -7.43 -3.68 -6.82
CA ARG A 54 -8.21 -2.48 -7.15
C ARG A 54 -9.71 -2.72 -6.98
N VAL A 55 -10.22 -3.88 -7.41
CA VAL A 55 -11.61 -4.28 -7.17
C VAL A 55 -11.87 -4.44 -5.68
N LEU A 56 -10.98 -5.10 -4.94
CA LEU A 56 -11.08 -5.24 -3.48
C LEU A 56 -11.18 -3.87 -2.77
N LEU A 57 -10.30 -2.93 -3.10
CA LEU A 57 -10.29 -1.59 -2.52
C LEU A 57 -11.59 -0.83 -2.86
N LYS A 58 -12.06 -0.90 -4.11
CA LYS A 58 -13.35 -0.32 -4.51
C LYS A 58 -14.52 -0.93 -3.72
N THR A 59 -14.53 -2.25 -3.52
CA THR A 59 -15.57 -2.92 -2.72
C THR A 59 -15.56 -2.42 -1.28
N ILE A 60 -14.40 -2.32 -0.64
CA ILE A 60 -14.29 -1.81 0.74
C ILE A 60 -14.79 -0.36 0.81
N LEU A 61 -14.41 0.47 -0.16
CA LEU A 61 -14.76 1.89 -0.18
C LEU A 61 -16.27 2.12 -0.40
N ASN A 62 -16.88 1.34 -1.30
CA ASN A 62 -18.30 1.46 -1.64
C ASN A 62 -19.23 0.79 -0.64
N LYS A 63 -18.83 -0.37 -0.09
CA LYS A 63 -19.69 -1.21 0.75
C LYS A 63 -19.42 -1.06 2.24
N LYS A 64 -18.26 -0.52 2.63
CA LYS A 64 -17.85 -0.29 4.03
C LYS A 64 -18.10 -1.50 4.93
N PRO A 65 -17.51 -2.66 4.61
CA PRO A 65 -17.72 -3.88 5.37
C PRO A 65 -17.29 -3.70 6.82
N THR A 66 -18.10 -4.18 7.75
CA THR A 66 -17.86 -4.12 9.21
C THR A 66 -17.02 -5.29 9.73
N SER A 67 -16.57 -6.18 8.84
CA SER A 67 -15.67 -7.28 9.20
C SER A 67 -15.02 -7.94 7.97
N LEU A 68 -13.94 -8.70 8.20
CA LEU A 68 -13.37 -9.56 7.16
C LEU A 68 -14.30 -10.70 6.71
N ALA A 69 -15.23 -11.16 7.56
CA ALA A 69 -16.19 -12.20 7.19
C ALA A 69 -17.24 -11.66 6.21
N GLU A 70 -17.71 -10.44 6.46
CA GLU A 70 -18.60 -9.73 5.54
C GLU A 70 -17.91 -9.45 4.20
N LEU A 71 -16.65 -9.01 4.24
CA LEU A 71 -15.86 -8.80 3.03
C LEU A 71 -15.61 -10.10 2.23
N GLU A 72 -15.43 -11.23 2.91
CA GLU A 72 -15.36 -12.57 2.29
C GLU A 72 -16.67 -12.89 1.56
N ALA A 73 -17.82 -12.68 2.20
CA ALA A 73 -19.12 -12.88 1.56
C ALA A 73 -19.34 -11.97 0.34
N MET A 74 -18.87 -10.72 0.40
CA MET A 74 -19.00 -9.75 -0.71
C MET A 74 -18.06 -10.04 -1.89
N THR A 75 -16.88 -10.61 -1.64
CA THR A 75 -15.82 -10.76 -2.66
C THR A 75 -15.63 -12.19 -3.12
N GLY A 76 -16.18 -13.18 -2.40
CA GLY A 76 -15.90 -14.60 -2.61
C GLY A 76 -14.46 -15.02 -2.25
N ARG A 77 -13.62 -14.10 -1.79
CA ARG A 77 -12.22 -14.37 -1.42
C ARG A 77 -12.15 -14.88 0.02
N LYS A 78 -11.44 -15.98 0.22
CA LYS A 78 -11.20 -16.54 1.56
C LYS A 78 -10.69 -15.49 2.56
N LYS A 79 -11.23 -15.46 3.78
CA LYS A 79 -10.85 -14.53 4.85
C LYS A 79 -9.35 -14.53 5.15
N SER A 80 -8.69 -15.69 5.10
CA SER A 80 -7.24 -15.80 5.28
C SER A 80 -6.44 -15.12 4.17
N ASN A 81 -6.94 -15.15 2.92
CA ASN A 81 -6.34 -14.44 1.80
C ASN A 81 -6.55 -12.94 1.94
N LEU A 82 -7.77 -12.51 2.24
CA LEU A 82 -8.10 -11.10 2.49
C LEU A 82 -7.23 -10.52 3.60
N SER A 83 -7.09 -11.24 4.73
CA SER A 83 -6.25 -10.82 5.85
C SER A 83 -4.79 -10.60 5.42
N ARG A 84 -4.19 -11.52 4.68
CA ARG A 84 -2.80 -11.39 4.19
C ARG A 84 -2.62 -10.22 3.22
N THR A 85 -3.55 -10.06 2.28
CA THR A 85 -3.54 -8.94 1.32
C THR A 85 -3.70 -7.61 2.04
N LEU A 86 -4.69 -7.48 2.93
CA LEU A 86 -4.98 -6.25 3.65
C LEU A 86 -3.87 -5.85 4.61
N LYS A 87 -3.22 -6.81 5.30
CA LYS A 87 -2.01 -6.53 6.08
C LYS A 87 -0.88 -5.96 5.23
N THR A 88 -0.71 -6.47 4.01
CA THR A 88 0.29 -5.92 3.08
C THR A 88 -0.06 -4.51 2.65
N LEU A 89 -1.31 -4.27 2.26
CA LEU A 89 -1.80 -2.94 1.92
C LEU A 89 -1.70 -1.96 3.10
N GLU A 90 -1.89 -2.43 4.34
CA GLU A 90 -1.77 -1.65 5.57
C GLU A 90 -0.32 -1.23 5.84
N ARG A 91 0.66 -2.12 5.63
CA ARG A 91 2.08 -1.77 5.72
C ARG A 91 2.47 -0.65 4.76
N TYR A 92 1.78 -0.58 3.62
CA TYR A 92 1.93 0.49 2.64
C TYR A 92 1.01 1.68 2.92
N GLY A 93 0.26 1.72 4.02
CA GLY A 93 -0.63 2.82 4.36
C GLY A 93 -1.77 3.05 3.36
N ILE A 94 -2.07 2.06 2.52
CA ILE A 94 -3.14 2.11 1.52
C ILE A 94 -4.49 1.85 2.19
N VAL A 95 -4.49 0.96 3.18
CA VAL A 95 -5.63 0.66 4.04
C VAL A 95 -5.22 0.77 5.50
N LYS A 96 -6.22 0.86 6.38
CA LYS A 96 -6.08 0.74 7.82
C LYS A 96 -6.95 -0.41 8.29
N LEU A 97 -6.40 -1.28 9.13
CA LEU A 97 -7.17 -2.30 9.84
C LEU A 97 -7.35 -1.83 11.28
N HIS A 98 -8.61 -1.68 11.70
CA HIS A 98 -8.92 -1.36 13.09
C HIS A 98 -9.84 -2.42 13.70
N LYS A 99 -9.93 -2.40 15.02
CA LYS A 99 -10.77 -3.30 15.79
C LYS A 99 -12.06 -2.59 16.18
N GLU A 100 -13.18 -3.19 15.84
CA GLU A 100 -14.50 -2.74 16.29
C GLU A 100 -15.28 -3.96 16.80
N LYS A 101 -15.75 -3.92 18.05
CA LYS A 101 -16.51 -5.02 18.68
C LYS A 101 -15.83 -6.40 18.47
N ASN A 102 -14.51 -6.44 18.67
CA ASN A 102 -13.63 -7.60 18.47
C ASN A 102 -13.47 -8.10 17.01
N ARG A 103 -14.01 -7.38 16.02
CA ARG A 103 -13.88 -7.68 14.59
C ARG A 103 -12.80 -6.82 13.96
N THR A 104 -12.14 -7.34 12.93
CA THR A 104 -11.20 -6.55 12.12
C THR A 104 -11.95 -5.90 10.98
N VAL A 105 -11.92 -4.57 10.94
CA VAL A 105 -12.60 -3.72 9.96
C VAL A 105 -11.56 -3.06 9.05
N PRO A 106 -11.65 -3.22 7.73
CA PRO A 106 -10.79 -2.53 6.79
C PRO A 106 -11.35 -1.17 6.36
N GLU A 107 -10.47 -0.17 6.31
CA GLU A 107 -10.75 1.18 5.83
C GLU A 107 -9.73 1.55 4.75
N VAL A 108 -10.18 2.12 3.63
CA VAL A 108 -9.28 2.57 2.54
C VAL A 108 -8.84 4.00 2.82
N LEU A 109 -7.52 4.23 2.85
CA LEU A 109 -6.91 5.54 3.09
C LEU A 109 -6.43 6.22 1.80
N ALA A 110 -6.09 5.44 0.79
CA ALA A 110 -5.54 5.92 -0.47
C ALA A 110 -6.31 5.35 -1.67
N THR A 111 -6.62 6.23 -2.61
CA THR A 111 -7.38 5.89 -3.83
C THR A 111 -6.66 6.24 -5.12
N GLU A 112 -5.60 7.04 -5.03
CA GLU A 112 -4.81 7.50 -6.18
C GLU A 112 -3.33 7.20 -5.96
N PHE A 113 -2.63 6.82 -7.02
CA PHE A 113 -1.24 6.35 -6.95
C PHE A 113 -0.38 7.00 -8.02
N ARG A 114 0.66 7.73 -7.59
CA ARG A 114 1.71 8.21 -8.49
C ARG A 114 2.89 7.26 -8.39
N VAL A 115 3.26 6.67 -9.51
CA VAL A 115 4.35 5.69 -9.61
C VAL A 115 5.47 6.29 -10.44
N GLU A 116 6.69 6.23 -9.92
CA GLU A 116 7.90 6.69 -10.61
C GLU A 116 8.98 5.62 -10.55
N PHE A 117 9.53 5.25 -11.71
CA PHE A 117 10.66 4.33 -11.82
C PHE A 117 11.46 4.61 -13.10
N GLY A 118 12.78 4.41 -13.03
CA GLY A 118 13.71 4.52 -14.15
C GLY A 118 14.31 3.17 -14.53
N LEU A 119 14.89 3.09 -15.73
CA LEU A 119 15.61 1.89 -16.20
C LEU A 119 16.93 1.68 -15.42
N ASP A 120 17.50 2.76 -14.90
CA ASP A 120 18.78 2.77 -14.19
C ASP A 120 18.60 2.85 -12.66
N GLY A 121 17.70 2.05 -12.08
CA GLY A 121 17.66 1.74 -10.64
C GLY A 121 17.51 2.88 -9.62
N LEU A 122 17.51 4.13 -10.05
CA LEU A 122 17.41 5.34 -9.26
C LEU A 122 16.34 6.20 -9.93
N ALA A 123 15.15 6.24 -9.33
CA ALA A 123 14.31 7.42 -9.52
C ALA A 123 15.09 8.61 -8.96
N ALA A 124 15.29 9.63 -9.80
CA ALA A 124 16.10 10.81 -9.52
C ALA A 124 15.52 11.71 -8.42
#